data_AF-A0AA95MYD5-F1
#
_entry.id   AF-A0AA95MYD5-F1
#
_cell.length_a   1.000
_cell.length_b   1.000
_cell.length_c   1.000
_cell.angle_alpha   90.00
_cell.angle_beta   90.00
_cell.angle_gamma   90.00
#
_symmetry.space_group_name_H-M   'P 1'
#
loop_
_entity.id
_entity.type
_entity.pdbx_description
1 polymer ?
#
loop_
_entity_poly.entity_id
_entity_poly.type
_entity_poly.pdbx_seq_one_letter_code
_entity_poly.pdbx_strand_id
1 'polypeptide(L)'
;MMRNIKVLVLSFLQFSGIILAIILEDLSDEKMGVARYLVFKKQEFAAGYFSPAYMNVFTFILAGGAIVCFALLLMVWKSRKRMVSLLFALFANIIAFIVFQINLELAAYHFYLIGMFIVVVFQYGWCIWAYKKLKKQKGI
;
A
#
# COMPACT_ATOMS: atom_id res chain seq x y z
N MET A 1 -19.29 1.48 19.48
CA MET A 1 -17.95 1.24 20.04
C MET A 1 -17.18 0.15 19.26
N MET A 2 -17.65 -1.10 19.19
CA MET A 2 -17.00 -2.20 18.45
C MET A 2 -16.64 -1.89 16.99
N ARG A 3 -17.49 -1.15 16.27
CA ARG A 3 -17.22 -0.80 14.86
C ARG A 3 -16.04 0.16 14.72
N ASN A 4 -15.81 1.07 15.67
CA ASN A 4 -14.68 1.99 15.62
C ASN A 4 -13.38 1.26 16.03
N ILE A 5 -13.45 0.33 16.98
CA ILE A 5 -12.32 -0.51 17.39
C ILE A 5 -11.85 -1.40 16.24
N LYS A 6 -12.76 -2.08 15.52
CA LYS A 6 -12.41 -2.90 14.35
C LYS A 6 -11.70 -2.09 13.27
N VAL A 7 -12.17 -0.86 13.01
CA VAL A 7 -11.55 0.04 12.05
C VAL A 7 -10.16 0.47 12.50
N LEU A 8 -10.00 0.79 13.79
CA LEU A 8 -8.71 1.16 14.34
C LEU A 8 -7.70 0.00 14.27
N VAL A 9 -8.10 -1.22 14.63
CA VAL A 9 -7.24 -2.41 14.54
C VAL A 9 -6.84 -2.70 13.09
N LEU A 10 -7.76 -2.62 12.14
CA LEU A 10 -7.45 -2.80 10.72
C LEU A 10 -6.51 -1.71 10.20
N SER A 11 -6.72 -0.46 10.65
CA SER A 11 -5.84 0.66 10.30
C SER A 11 -4.43 0.52 10.88
N PHE A 12 -4.26 -0.12 12.04
CA PHE A 12 -2.92 -0.44 12.56
C PHE A 12 -2.30 -1.62 11.82
N LEU A 13 -3.10 -2.66 11.54
CA LEU A 13 -2.64 -3.87 10.88
C LEU A 13 -2.10 -3.60 9.47
N GLN A 14 -2.72 -2.71 8.69
CA GLN A 14 -2.23 -2.38 7.35
C GLN A 14 -0.81 -1.76 7.36
N PHE A 15 -0.45 -1.00 8.40
CA PHE A 15 0.88 -0.40 8.52
C PHE A 15 1.91 -1.32 9.18
N SER A 16 1.46 -2.42 9.81
CA SER A 16 2.35 -3.37 10.48
C SER A 16 3.46 -3.91 9.56
N GLY A 17 3.16 -4.16 8.28
CA GLY A 17 4.17 -4.61 7.32
C GLY A 17 5.28 -3.59 7.08
N ILE A 18 4.94 -2.30 7.01
CA ILE A 18 5.92 -1.22 6.86
C ILE A 18 6.74 -1.05 8.14
N ILE A 19 6.09 -1.09 9.30
CA ILE A 19 6.76 -1.01 10.61
C ILE A 19 7.75 -2.17 10.76
N LEU A 20 7.37 -3.39 10.42
CA LEU A 20 8.25 -4.56 10.44
C LEU A 20 9.44 -4.39 9.49
N ALA A 21 9.23 -3.84 8.29
CA ALA A 21 10.33 -3.56 7.36
C ALA A 21 11.31 -2.53 7.92
N ILE A 22 10.83 -1.48 8.59
CA ILE A 22 11.68 -0.48 9.26
C ILE A 22 12.48 -1.12 10.39
N ILE A 23 11.83 -1.94 11.23
CA ILE A 23 12.53 -2.66 12.31
C ILE A 23 13.59 -3.61 11.74
N LEU A 24 13.28 -4.30 10.64
CA LEU A 24 14.25 -5.19 9.98
C LEU A 24 15.44 -4.43 9.42
N GLU A 25 15.24 -3.23 8.88
CA GLU A 25 16.32 -2.37 8.43
C GLU A 25 17.24 -1.97 9.59
N ASP A 26 16.67 -1.48 10.68
CA ASP A 26 17.41 -1.09 11.90
C ASP A 26 18.18 -2.27 12.50
N LEU A 27 17.55 -3.45 12.55
CA LEU A 27 18.20 -4.68 13.01
C LEU A 27 19.27 -5.19 12.05
N SER A 28 19.26 -4.78 10.79
CA SER A 28 20.27 -5.17 9.82
C SER A 28 21.61 -4.48 10.09
N ASP A 29 21.58 -3.25 10.59
CA ASP A 29 22.77 -2.51 11.00
C ASP A 29 23.36 -3.07 12.31
N GLU A 30 22.49 -3.52 13.23
CA GLU A 30 22.93 -4.05 14.53
C GLU A 30 23.34 -5.54 14.47
N LYS A 31 22.64 -6.36 13.67
CA LYS A 31 22.80 -7.83 13.65
C LYS A 31 23.19 -8.34 12.27
N MET A 32 24.45 -8.75 12.13
CA MET A 32 24.99 -9.36 10.90
C MET A 32 24.18 -10.56 10.37
N GLY A 33 23.55 -11.36 11.26
CA GLY A 33 22.69 -12.46 10.83
C GLY A 33 21.45 -11.98 10.06
N VAL A 34 20.85 -10.86 10.48
CA VAL A 34 19.70 -10.24 9.82
C VAL A 34 20.13 -9.62 8.49
N ALA A 35 21.27 -8.93 8.46
CA ALA A 35 21.82 -8.38 7.22
C ALA A 35 22.01 -9.46 6.16
N ARG A 36 22.65 -10.59 6.51
CA ARG A 36 22.84 -11.72 5.58
C ARG A 36 21.51 -12.31 5.10
N TYR A 37 20.54 -12.44 6.01
CA TYR A 37 19.20 -12.91 5.65
C TYR A 37 18.50 -11.96 4.68
N LEU A 38 18.56 -10.65 4.91
CA LEU A 38 17.96 -9.65 4.04
C LEU A 38 18.63 -9.61 2.67
N VAL A 39 19.95 -9.71 2.59
CA VAL A 39 20.68 -9.79 1.31
C VAL A 39 20.25 -11.03 0.52
N PHE A 40 20.22 -12.19 1.17
CA PHE A 40 19.76 -13.44 0.55
C PHE A 40 18.32 -13.29 0.02
N LYS A 41 17.40 -12.78 0.85
CA LYS A 41 16.01 -12.57 0.46
C LYS A 41 15.85 -11.50 -0.62
N LYS A 42 16.67 -10.45 -0.61
CA LYS A 42 16.69 -9.42 -1.64
C LYS A 42 17.01 -10.02 -3.01
N GLN A 43 17.96 -10.95 -3.08
CA GLN A 43 18.28 -11.67 -4.31
C GLN A 43 17.15 -12.61 -4.74
N GLU A 44 16.59 -13.40 -3.82
CA GLU A 44 15.45 -14.28 -4.14
C GLU A 44 14.23 -13.51 -4.65
N PHE A 45 13.89 -12.38 -4.01
CA PHE A 45 12.76 -11.55 -4.43
C PHE A 45 13.01 -10.89 -5.78
N ALA A 46 14.21 -10.35 -6.01
CA ALA A 46 14.58 -9.75 -7.29
C ALA A 46 14.59 -10.76 -8.45
N ALA A 47 14.94 -12.03 -8.18
CA ALA A 47 14.89 -13.09 -9.19
C ALA A 47 13.46 -13.60 -9.45
N GLY A 48 12.56 -13.47 -8.48
CA GLY A 48 11.17 -13.93 -8.56
C GLY A 48 10.17 -12.80 -8.80
N TYR A 49 9.30 -12.57 -7.81
CA TYR A 49 8.15 -11.67 -7.92
C TYR A 49 8.48 -10.19 -8.11
N PHE A 50 9.72 -9.78 -7.79
CA PHE A 50 10.19 -8.40 -7.94
C PHE A 50 11.24 -8.28 -9.05
N SER A 51 11.18 -9.16 -10.06
CA SER A 51 11.99 -8.97 -11.26
C SER A 51 11.66 -7.63 -11.95
N PRO A 52 12.61 -7.05 -12.70
CA PRO A 52 12.38 -5.74 -13.34
C PRO A 52 11.12 -5.69 -14.21
N ALA A 53 10.77 -6.79 -14.87
CA ALA A 53 9.56 -6.89 -15.66
C ALA A 53 8.29 -6.79 -14.78
N TYR A 54 8.23 -7.52 -13.66
CA TYR A 54 7.09 -7.45 -12.74
C TYR A 54 7.03 -6.11 -11.99
N MET A 55 8.16 -5.52 -11.65
CA MET A 55 8.24 -4.18 -11.07
C MET A 55 7.62 -3.11 -11.97
N ASN A 56 7.84 -3.19 -13.29
CA ASN A 56 7.17 -2.32 -14.24
C ASN A 56 5.66 -2.55 -14.27
N VAL A 57 5.20 -3.81 -14.25
CA VAL A 57 3.77 -4.12 -14.18
C VAL A 57 3.13 -3.55 -12.92
N PHE A 58 3.76 -3.70 -11.76
CA PHE A 58 3.26 -3.11 -10.50
C PHE A 58 3.19 -1.59 -10.57
N THR A 59 4.21 -0.95 -11.13
CA THR A 59 4.24 0.50 -11.37
C THR A 59 3.08 0.94 -12.26
N PHE A 60 2.79 0.22 -13.34
CA PHE A 60 1.63 0.51 -14.21
C PHE A 60 0.30 0.34 -13.48
N ILE A 61 0.16 -0.70 -12.63
CA ILE A 61 -1.04 -0.91 -11.82
C ILE A 61 -1.24 0.25 -10.84
N LEU A 62 -0.19 0.71 -10.17
CA LEU A 62 -0.25 1.84 -9.24
C LEU A 62 -0.61 3.15 -9.98
N ALA A 63 0.01 3.40 -11.14
CA ALA A 63 -0.29 4.56 -11.97
C ALA A 63 -1.74 4.55 -12.48
N GLY A 64 -2.20 3.42 -13.02
CA GLY A 64 -3.59 3.26 -13.47
C GLY A 64 -4.58 3.41 -12.32
N GLY A 65 -4.26 2.83 -11.16
CA GLY A 65 -5.03 2.97 -9.93
C GLY A 65 -5.17 4.41 -9.46
N ALA A 66 -4.07 5.17 -9.46
CA ALA A 66 -4.08 6.60 -9.13
C ALA A 66 -4.98 7.39 -10.09
N ILE A 67 -4.88 7.15 -11.40
CA ILE A 67 -5.72 7.80 -12.41
C ILE A 67 -7.20 7.50 -12.17
N VAL A 68 -7.56 6.23 -11.92
CA VAL A 68 -8.94 5.84 -11.63
C VAL A 68 -9.46 6.51 -10.36
N CYS A 69 -8.67 6.51 -9.28
CA CYS A 69 -9.03 7.20 -8.04
C CYS A 69 -9.25 8.70 -8.25
N PHE A 70 -8.39 9.34 -9.04
CA PHE A 70 -8.50 10.76 -9.37
C PHE A 70 -9.76 11.05 -10.21
N ALA A 71 -10.03 10.25 -11.25
CA ALA A 71 -11.24 10.39 -12.06
C ALA A 71 -12.52 10.22 -11.23
N LEU A 72 -12.57 9.22 -10.35
CA LEU A 72 -13.70 9.01 -9.43
C LEU A 72 -13.87 10.16 -8.43
N LEU A 73 -12.77 10.75 -7.99
CA LEU A 73 -12.78 11.88 -7.06
C LEU A 73 -13.45 13.11 -7.68
N LEU A 74 -13.19 13.39 -8.96
CA LEU A 74 -13.86 14.46 -9.71
C LEU A 74 -15.38 14.22 -9.84
N MET A 75 -15.80 12.96 -10.04
CA MET A 75 -17.22 12.62 -10.19
C MET A 75 -18.01 12.66 -8.86
N VAL A 76 -17.36 12.37 -7.74
CA VAL A 76 -18.03 12.09 -6.44
C VAL A 76 -17.77 13.18 -5.39
N TRP A 77 -17.27 14.34 -5.81
CA TRP A 77 -16.91 15.49 -4.95
C TRP A 77 -18.01 15.89 -3.95
N LYS A 78 -19.28 15.67 -4.28
CA LYS A 78 -20.43 16.00 -3.42
C LYS A 78 -20.51 15.22 -2.10
N SER A 79 -19.79 14.10 -1.94
CA SER A 79 -19.83 13.30 -0.70
C SER A 79 -18.52 13.37 0.08
N ARG A 80 -18.51 14.13 1.19
CA ARG A 80 -17.32 14.32 2.04
C ARG A 80 -16.65 13.01 2.48
N LYS A 81 -17.44 11.99 2.85
CA LYS A 81 -16.90 10.69 3.30
C LYS A 81 -16.21 9.91 2.16
N ARG A 82 -16.74 9.99 0.93
CA ARG A 82 -16.13 9.33 -0.23
C ARG A 82 -14.92 10.08 -0.75
N MET A 83 -15.00 11.41 -0.77
CA MET A 83 -13.89 12.28 -1.13
C MET A 83 -12.67 11.98 -0.24
N VAL A 84 -12.85 11.92 1.08
CA VAL A 84 -11.76 11.59 2.01
C VAL A 84 -11.18 10.21 1.73
N SER A 85 -12.02 9.18 1.55
CA SER A 85 -11.53 7.82 1.23
C SER A 85 -10.77 7.75 -0.08
N LEU A 86 -11.25 8.42 -1.14
CA LEU A 86 -10.58 8.45 -2.44
C LEU A 86 -9.27 9.26 -2.39
N LEU A 87 -9.23 10.34 -1.61
CA LEU A 87 -7.99 11.08 -1.36
C LEU A 87 -6.94 10.19 -0.70
N PHE A 88 -7.31 9.45 0.35
CA PHE A 88 -6.39 8.52 1.00
C PHE A 88 -5.87 7.44 0.04
N ALA A 89 -6.75 6.86 -0.78
CA ALA A 89 -6.33 5.88 -1.79
C ALA A 89 -5.42 6.50 -2.86
N LEU A 90 -5.71 7.72 -3.31
CA LEU A 90 -4.88 8.45 -4.27
C LEU A 90 -3.48 8.73 -3.69
N PHE A 91 -3.40 9.27 -2.47
CA PHE A 91 -2.13 9.50 -1.80
C PHE A 91 -1.34 8.21 -1.59
N ALA A 92 -1.99 7.13 -1.15
CA ALA A 92 -1.33 5.84 -0.99
C ALA A 92 -0.72 5.33 -2.31
N ASN A 93 -1.43 5.47 -3.43
CA ASN A 93 -0.91 5.09 -4.75
C ASN A 93 0.26 5.97 -5.19
N ILE A 94 0.17 7.29 -5.01
CA ILE A 94 1.25 8.21 -5.37
C ILE A 94 2.51 7.91 -4.55
N ILE A 95 2.38 7.72 -3.24
CA ILE A 95 3.52 7.39 -2.38
C ILE A 95 4.12 6.04 -2.79
N ALA A 96 3.29 5.01 -3.00
CA ALA A 96 3.76 3.72 -3.47
C ALA A 96 4.48 3.84 -4.83
N PHE A 97 3.92 4.60 -5.77
CA PHE A 97 4.54 4.83 -7.07
C PHE A 97 5.92 5.48 -6.96
N ILE A 98 6.05 6.52 -6.13
CA ILE A 98 7.34 7.21 -5.90
C ILE A 98 8.37 6.25 -5.31
N VAL A 99 8.00 5.46 -4.30
CA VAL A 99 8.89 4.47 -3.65
C VAL A 99 9.35 3.39 -4.63
N PHE A 100 8.47 2.91 -5.50
CA PHE A 100 8.80 1.92 -6.53
C PHE A 100 9.77 2.48 -7.57
N GLN A 101 9.71 3.78 -7.88
CA GLN A 101 10.58 4.42 -8.88
C GLN A 101 11.97 4.77 -8.32
N ILE A 102 12.04 5.26 -7.08
CA ILE A 102 13.31 5.73 -6.50
C ILE A 102 14.28 4.57 -6.20
N ASN A 103 13.80 3.32 -6.13
CA ASN A 103 14.64 2.14 -5.85
C ASN A 103 15.56 2.36 -4.63
N LEU A 104 14.96 2.72 -3.50
CA LEU A 104 15.69 2.99 -2.26
C LEU A 104 16.69 1.87 -1.95
N GLU A 105 17.93 2.24 -1.63
CA GLU A 105 19.02 1.30 -1.33
C GLU A 105 18.91 0.67 0.07
N LEU A 106 17.72 0.21 0.44
CA LEU A 106 17.45 -0.45 1.71
C LEU A 106 17.76 -1.96 1.62
N ALA A 107 18.22 -2.55 2.72
CA ALA A 107 18.40 -4.00 2.82
C ALA A 107 17.02 -4.72 2.81
N ALA A 108 16.05 -4.16 3.53
CA ALA A 108 14.67 -4.63 3.63
C ALA A 108 13.75 -4.04 2.54
N TYR A 109 14.29 -3.50 1.44
CA TYR A 109 13.53 -2.81 0.38
C TYR A 109 12.30 -3.59 -0.10
N HIS A 110 12.44 -4.87 -0.45
CA HIS A 110 11.31 -5.69 -0.94
C HIS A 110 10.24 -5.91 0.14
N PHE A 111 10.61 -6.00 1.42
CA PHE A 111 9.64 -6.07 2.52
C PHE A 111 8.87 -4.75 2.67
N TYR A 112 9.56 -3.62 2.48
CA TYR A 112 8.93 -2.31 2.43
C TYR A 112 7.90 -2.22 1.28
N LEU A 113 8.26 -2.70 0.09
CA LEU A 113 7.36 -2.74 -1.07
C LEU A 113 6.11 -3.60 -0.80
N ILE A 114 6.28 -4.77 -0.19
CA ILE A 114 5.16 -5.64 0.21
C ILE A 114 4.24 -4.90 1.19
N GLY A 115 4.81 -4.24 2.20
CA GLY A 115 4.05 -3.43 3.16
C GLY A 115 3.23 -2.33 2.48
N MET A 116 3.83 -1.60 1.54
CA MET A 116 3.13 -0.58 0.75
C MET A 116 1.99 -1.17 -0.08
N PHE A 117 2.20 -2.33 -0.70
CA PHE A 117 1.16 -3.03 -1.46
C PHE A 117 -0.04 -3.41 -0.59
N ILE A 118 0.22 -3.92 0.62
CA ILE A 118 -0.84 -4.24 1.58
C ILE A 118 -1.67 -2.99 1.89
N VAL A 119 -1.03 -1.86 2.19
CA VAL A 119 -1.74 -0.59 2.45
C VAL A 119 -2.62 -0.19 1.27
N VAL A 120 -2.11 -0.25 0.04
CA VAL A 120 -2.88 0.10 -1.17
C VAL A 120 -4.09 -0.82 -1.37
N VAL A 121 -3.91 -2.14 -1.21
CA VAL A 121 -5.01 -3.12 -1.33
C VAL A 121 -6.09 -2.87 -0.28
N PHE A 122 -5.71 -2.58 0.97
CA PHE A 122 -6.65 -2.23 2.02
C PHE A 122 -7.43 -0.94 1.70
N GLN A 123 -6.77 0.09 1.18
CA GLN A 123 -7.42 1.33 0.75
C GLN A 123 -8.44 1.07 -0.37
N TYR A 124 -8.12 0.24 -1.35
CA TYR A 124 -9.09 -0.15 -2.38
C TYR A 124 -10.29 -0.91 -1.83
N GLY A 125 -10.06 -1.87 -0.93
CA GLY A 125 -11.14 -2.57 -0.23
C GLY A 125 -12.06 -1.59 0.51
N TRP A 126 -11.47 -0.59 1.16
CA TRP A 126 -12.21 0.47 1.84
C TRP A 126 -13.03 1.34 0.88
N CYS A 127 -12.44 1.76 -0.25
CA CYS A 127 -13.14 2.51 -1.30
C CYS A 127 -14.34 1.74 -1.84
N ILE A 128 -14.19 0.45 -2.13
CA ILE A 128 -15.27 -0.42 -2.62
C ILE A 128 -16.38 -0.54 -1.57
N TRP A 129 -16.03 -0.75 -0.31
CA TRP A 129 -17.01 -0.83 0.78
C TRP A 129 -17.78 0.48 0.97
N ALA A 130 -17.08 1.62 0.94
CA ALA A 130 -17.68 2.94 1.00
C ALA A 130 -18.64 3.19 -0.19
N TYR A 131 -18.32 2.66 -1.36
CA TYR A 131 -19.17 2.75 -2.54
C TYR A 131 -20.44 1.90 -2.39
N LYS A 132 -20.30 0.60 -2.05
CA LYS A 132 -21.41 -0.35 -1.87
C LYS A 132 -22.41 0.10 -0.81
N LYS A 133 -21.93 0.61 0.33
CA LYS A 133 -22.78 1.05 1.44
C LYS A 133 -23.74 2.19 1.05
N LEU A 134 -23.30 3.08 0.18
CA LEU A 134 -24.10 4.22 -0.27
C LEU A 134 -25.06 3.88 -1.42
N LYS A 135 -24.71 2.91 -2.28
CA LYS A 135 -25.67 2.35 -3.26
C LYS A 135 -26.90 1.81 -2.51
N LYS A 136 -26.67 1.04 -1.45
CA LYS A 136 -27.71 0.53 -0.55
C LYS A 136 -28.53 1.63 0.16
N GLN A 137 -27.94 2.80 0.46
CA GLN A 137 -28.67 3.93 1.07
C GLN A 137 -29.49 4.76 0.07
N LYS A 138 -29.15 4.72 -1.22
CA LYS A 138 -29.89 5.44 -2.27
C LYS A 138 -31.02 4.62 -2.91
N GLY A 139 -31.24 3.38 -2.46
CA GLY A 139 -32.33 2.54 -2.98
C GLY A 139 -32.18 2.13 -4.45
N ILE A 140 -30.94 1.96 -4.92
CA ILE A 140 -30.58 1.41 -6.25
C ILE A 140 -29.71 0.16 -6.04
#